data_AF-A0A183MQG6-F1
#
_entry.id   AF-A0A183MQG6-F1
#
_cell.length_a   1.000
_cell.length_b   1.000
_cell.length_c   1.000
_cell.angle_alpha   90.00
_cell.angle_beta   90.00
_cell.angle_gamma   90.00
#
_symmetry.space_group_name_H-M   'P 1'
#
loop_
_entity.id
_entity.type
_entity.pdbx_description
1 polymer ?
#
loop_
_entity_poly.entity_id
_entity_poly.type
_entity_poly.pdbx_seq_one_letter_code
_entity_poly.pdbx_strand_id
1 'polypeptide(L)'
;MRRYNLAVLGISETHWTQAGQKRLAMGEMLLYSGHEEENAPHTQGVALILSKVARNPLVGWESHGSRIIKASFKTKEGITMNIIQCYAPNNDSNDDIKDQFYERMQSIIEKCPRKDLTEIQQQRNRWVEYFGELLNRPAPMNPPDIEAAHTDLPIDVNPPTTEEIRMAIRQIKDGKANQLDDLDFADDTALLSHTHEQMQIKTASVAAVSASVGINMHKGKTKVLKFKTENSNPITLDGETLEDVESFTYLGSIIDEQGGSDADVKARIGKARAAFLQLKNI
;
A
#
# COMPACT_ATOMS: atom_id res chain seq x y z
N MET A 1 -14.23 12.65 11.00
CA MET A 1 -14.79 11.85 12.12
C MET A 1 -16.31 11.71 12.04
N ARG A 2 -17.12 12.76 12.24
CA ARG A 2 -18.60 12.65 12.35
C ARG A 2 -19.33 12.30 11.05
N ARG A 3 -19.01 13.00 9.95
CA ARG A 3 -19.60 12.75 8.61
C ARG A 3 -19.50 11.28 8.18
N TYR A 4 -18.41 10.62 8.56
CA TYR A 4 -18.10 9.24 8.20
C TYR A 4 -18.21 8.25 9.37
N ASN A 5 -18.72 8.70 10.53
CA ASN A 5 -18.85 7.90 11.74
C ASN A 5 -17.58 7.11 12.16
N LEU A 6 -16.41 7.76 12.07
CA LEU A 6 -15.13 7.14 12.40
C LEU A 6 -14.92 7.05 13.92
N ALA A 7 -14.46 5.89 14.38
CA ALA A 7 -14.15 5.64 15.79
C ALA A 7 -12.73 6.12 16.17
N VAL A 8 -11.76 5.91 15.27
CA VAL A 8 -10.35 6.29 15.39
C VAL A 8 -9.91 6.89 14.05
N LEU A 9 -9.10 7.94 14.08
CA LEU A 9 -8.52 8.58 12.90
C LEU A 9 -7.02 8.82 13.13
N GLY A 10 -6.17 8.25 12.27
CA GLY A 10 -4.74 8.55 12.22
C GLY A 10 -4.45 9.80 11.41
N ILE A 11 -3.49 10.59 11.84
CA ILE A 11 -3.00 11.79 11.16
C ILE A 11 -1.47 11.71 11.14
N SER A 12 -0.88 12.02 9.99
CA SER A 12 0.56 12.20 9.80
C SER A 12 0.85 13.66 9.49
N GLU A 13 2.11 14.07 9.65
CA GLU A 13 2.58 15.44 9.39
C GLU A 13 1.82 16.50 10.24
N THR A 14 1.66 16.23 11.54
CA THR A 14 1.00 17.19 12.44
C THR A 14 1.85 18.42 12.74
N HIS A 15 3.18 18.31 12.61
CA HIS A 15 4.17 19.35 12.87
C HIS A 15 4.20 19.83 14.33
N TRP A 16 3.61 19.05 15.23
CA TRP A 16 3.62 19.33 16.66
C TRP A 16 4.88 18.78 17.29
N THR A 17 5.36 19.45 18.33
CA THR A 17 6.46 18.98 19.17
C THR A 17 5.90 18.31 20.42
N GLN A 18 6.76 17.54 21.08
CA GLN A 18 6.45 16.74 22.25
C GLN A 18 5.44 15.62 21.98
N ALA A 19 5.24 14.77 22.98
CA ALA A 19 4.17 13.78 22.99
C ALA A 19 3.16 14.15 24.08
N GLY A 20 1.87 13.95 23.78
CA GLY A 20 0.84 14.24 24.76
C GLY A 20 -0.55 13.79 24.33
N GLN A 21 -1.50 14.09 25.21
CA GLN A 21 -2.90 13.88 24.95
C GLN A 21 -3.72 15.13 25.30
N LYS A 22 -4.73 15.42 24.48
CA LYS A 22 -5.61 16.58 24.68
C LYS A 22 -7.05 16.22 24.40
N ARG A 23 -7.97 16.73 25.24
CA ARG A 23 -9.40 16.66 24.95
C ARG A 23 -9.78 17.80 24.01
N LEU A 24 -10.41 17.47 22.90
CA LEU A 24 -10.90 18.46 21.95
C LEU A 24 -12.26 19.02 22.42
N ALA A 25 -12.61 20.23 21.99
CA ALA A 25 -13.84 20.92 22.39
C ALA A 25 -15.12 20.09 22.14
N MET A 26 -15.09 19.29 21.09
CA MET A 26 -16.18 18.44 20.65
C MET A 26 -16.26 17.09 21.39
N GLY A 27 -15.33 16.85 22.32
CA GLY A 27 -15.32 15.73 23.24
C GLY A 27 -14.55 14.52 22.75
N GLU A 28 -13.92 14.55 21.58
CA GLU A 28 -12.90 13.60 21.09
C GLU A 28 -11.60 13.71 21.90
N MET A 29 -10.77 12.68 21.87
CA MET A 29 -9.43 12.66 22.49
C MET A 29 -8.38 12.62 21.39
N LEU A 30 -7.42 13.54 21.43
CA LEU A 30 -6.27 13.57 20.56
C LEU A 30 -5.08 13.01 21.32
N LEU A 31 -4.40 12.03 20.76
CA LEU A 31 -3.09 11.53 21.17
C LEU A 31 -2.10 11.98 20.10
N TYR A 32 -0.97 12.55 20.48
CA TYR A 32 0.01 13.04 19.51
C TYR A 32 1.44 12.72 19.95
N SER A 33 2.30 12.57 18.96
CA SER A 33 3.73 12.38 19.12
C SER A 33 4.45 13.23 18.10
N GLY A 34 5.48 13.92 18.56
CA GLY A 34 6.29 14.90 17.84
C GLY A 34 7.74 14.84 18.29
N HIS A 35 8.57 15.77 17.83
CA HIS A 35 9.95 15.83 18.31
C HIS A 35 10.02 16.19 19.80
N GLU A 36 10.82 15.44 20.57
CA GLU A 36 10.89 15.58 22.03
C GLU A 36 11.76 16.77 22.48
N GLU A 37 12.70 17.21 21.64
CA GLU A 37 13.65 18.27 21.98
C GLU A 37 12.97 19.66 22.06
N GLU A 38 13.35 20.42 23.08
CA GLU A 38 12.94 21.82 23.25
C GLU A 38 13.59 22.65 22.13
N ASN A 39 12.76 23.22 21.24
CA ASN A 39 13.12 23.91 19.98
C ASN A 39 13.40 23.01 18.76
N ALA A 40 12.96 21.76 18.79
CA ALA A 40 12.97 20.93 17.59
C ALA A 40 12.19 21.58 16.42
N PRO A 41 12.60 21.32 15.16
CA PRO A 41 11.87 21.78 14.00
C PRO A 41 10.43 21.25 14.01
N HIS A 42 9.47 22.12 13.69
CA HIS A 42 8.06 21.79 13.51
C HIS A 42 7.83 21.01 12.20
N THR A 43 8.38 19.80 12.16
CA THR A 43 8.32 18.87 11.03
C THR A 43 7.87 17.51 11.55
N GLN A 44 7.41 16.62 10.67
CA GLN A 44 6.96 15.27 11.03
C GLN A 44 5.75 15.31 11.99
N GLY A 45 5.66 14.37 12.93
CA GLY A 45 4.60 14.31 13.92
C GLY A 45 3.43 13.43 13.46
N VAL A 46 2.92 12.62 14.38
CA VAL A 46 1.78 11.73 14.15
C VAL A 46 0.77 11.87 15.27
N ALA A 47 -0.50 11.63 14.95
CA ALA A 47 -1.57 11.68 15.94
C ALA A 47 -2.68 10.65 15.69
N LEU A 48 -3.40 10.33 16.77
CA LEU A 48 -4.64 9.57 16.76
C LEU A 48 -5.75 10.43 17.36
N ILE A 49 -6.85 10.61 16.62
CA ILE A 49 -8.09 11.19 17.13
C ILE A 49 -9.06 10.05 17.45
N LEU A 50 -9.42 9.93 18.72
CA LEU A 50 -10.35 8.94 19.26
C LEU A 50 -11.71 9.59 19.50
N SER A 51 -12.76 8.94 18.99
CA SER A 51 -14.14 9.29 19.30
C SER A 51 -14.45 9.03 20.78
N LYS A 52 -15.59 9.55 21.25
CA LYS A 52 -16.08 9.25 22.61
C LYS A 52 -16.21 7.75 22.86
N VAL A 53 -16.58 6.98 21.83
CA VAL A 53 -16.77 5.52 21.91
C VAL A 53 -15.42 4.81 22.00
N ALA A 54 -14.45 5.19 21.17
CA ALA A 54 -13.13 4.55 21.13
C ALA A 54 -12.24 4.90 22.33
N ARG A 55 -12.56 5.96 23.08
CA ARG A 55 -11.84 6.30 24.31
C ARG A 55 -12.03 5.26 25.41
N ASN A 56 -13.25 4.74 25.58
CA ASN A 56 -13.56 3.82 26.67
C ASN A 56 -12.72 2.53 26.63
N PRO A 57 -12.54 1.87 25.46
CA PRO A 57 -11.68 0.70 25.39
C PRO A 57 -10.18 1.03 25.38
N LEU A 58 -9.75 2.30 25.36
CA LEU A 58 -8.33 2.65 25.36
C LEU A 58 -7.68 2.19 26.67
N VAL A 59 -6.69 1.30 26.55
CA VAL A 59 -5.88 0.79 27.67
C VAL A 59 -4.71 1.72 27.95
N GLY A 60 -4.07 2.21 26.90
CA GLY A 60 -2.89 3.06 26.98
C GLY A 60 -2.35 3.40 25.59
N TRP A 61 -1.38 4.31 25.55
CA TRP A 61 -0.70 4.70 24.33
C TRP A 61 0.75 5.03 24.60
N GLU A 62 1.58 4.93 23.57
CA GLU A 62 3.03 5.10 23.62
C GLU A 62 3.49 5.95 22.43
N SER A 63 4.38 6.90 22.70
CA SER A 63 5.16 7.61 21.68
C SER A 63 6.46 6.87 21.43
N HIS A 64 6.86 6.74 20.17
CA HIS A 64 8.10 6.06 19.76
C HIS A 64 8.94 6.97 18.85
N GLY A 65 9.11 8.21 19.29
CA GLY A 65 9.66 9.32 18.52
C GLY A 65 8.62 9.98 17.62
N SER A 66 9.00 11.06 16.95
CA SER A 66 8.14 11.96 16.16
C SER A 66 7.34 11.30 15.02
N ARG A 67 7.68 10.08 14.62
CA ARG A 67 7.09 9.39 13.45
C ARG A 67 6.21 8.21 13.81
N ILE A 68 6.13 7.78 15.07
CA ILE A 68 5.38 6.57 15.44
C ILE A 68 4.63 6.79 16.76
N ILE A 69 3.33 6.51 16.75
CA ILE A 69 2.49 6.45 17.95
C ILE A 69 1.70 5.14 17.94
N LYS A 70 1.64 4.48 19.10
CA LYS A 70 0.88 3.25 19.31
C LYS A 70 -0.21 3.48 20.34
N ALA A 71 -1.41 2.97 20.11
CA ALA A 71 -2.50 2.94 21.07
C ALA A 71 -3.06 1.53 21.21
N SER A 72 -3.25 1.08 22.45
CA SER A 72 -3.75 -0.25 22.79
C SER A 72 -5.18 -0.15 23.29
N PHE A 73 -6.05 -1.02 22.82
CA PHE A 73 -7.48 -1.05 23.13
C PHE A 73 -7.89 -2.43 23.62
N LYS A 74 -8.76 -2.50 24.63
CA LYS A 74 -9.37 -3.73 25.11
C LYS A 74 -10.74 -3.89 24.45
N THR A 75 -10.89 -4.94 23.66
CA THR A 75 -12.19 -5.33 23.11
C THR A 75 -13.07 -5.96 24.20
N LYS A 76 -14.37 -6.07 23.95
CA LYS A 76 -15.33 -6.70 24.87
C LYS A 76 -14.98 -8.16 25.18
N GLU A 77 -14.36 -8.86 24.23
CA GLU A 77 -13.91 -10.25 24.35
C GLU A 77 -12.59 -10.39 25.13
N GLY A 78 -12.06 -9.29 25.68
CA GLY A 78 -10.80 -9.29 26.40
C GLY A 78 -9.56 -9.33 25.49
N ILE A 79 -9.70 -9.20 24.18
CA ILE A 79 -8.57 -9.13 23.24
C ILE A 79 -7.98 -7.72 23.26
N THR A 80 -6.65 -7.63 23.35
CA THR A 80 -5.93 -6.36 23.20
C THR A 80 -5.65 -6.11 21.72
N MET A 81 -6.29 -5.08 21.16
CA MET A 81 -6.04 -4.57 19.81
C MET A 81 -5.04 -3.42 19.88
N ASN A 82 -3.96 -3.47 19.08
CA ASN A 82 -2.99 -2.39 18.98
C ASN A 82 -3.18 -1.66 17.66
N ILE A 83 -3.24 -0.33 17.68
CA ILE A 83 -3.22 0.53 16.50
C ILE A 83 -1.90 1.28 16.51
N ILE A 84 -1.14 1.17 15.42
CA ILE A 84 0.13 1.88 15.23
C ILE A 84 -0.09 2.86 14.09
N GLN A 85 0.02 4.16 14.37
CA GLN A 85 0.05 5.22 13.37
C GLN A 85 1.49 5.63 13.16
N CYS A 86 1.93 5.66 11.91
CA CYS A 86 3.30 6.01 11.57
C CYS A 86 3.38 6.89 10.32
N TYR A 87 4.48 7.63 10.23
CA TYR A 87 4.86 8.41 9.05
C TYR A 87 6.28 8.05 8.62
N ALA A 88 6.38 7.15 7.64
CA ALA A 88 7.66 6.63 7.16
C ALA A 88 8.56 7.74 6.59
N PRO A 89 9.89 7.60 6.70
CA PRO A 89 10.82 8.47 5.98
C PRO A 89 10.57 8.45 4.47
N ASN A 90 10.87 9.55 3.79
CA ASN A 90 10.78 9.62 2.33
C ASN A 90 11.94 8.87 1.65
N ASN A 91 11.85 8.68 0.34
CA ASN A 91 12.90 7.99 -0.41
C ASN A 91 14.25 8.73 -0.38
N ASP A 92 14.21 10.07 -0.28
CA ASP A 92 15.40 10.92 -0.20
C ASP A 92 16.08 10.91 1.17
N SER A 93 15.47 10.28 2.18
CA SER A 93 16.09 10.10 3.50
C SER A 93 17.27 9.14 3.39
N ASN A 94 18.33 9.40 4.15
CA ASN A 94 19.45 8.47 4.28
C ASN A 94 18.97 7.10 4.77
N ASP A 95 19.63 6.03 4.31
CA ASP A 95 19.28 4.65 4.62
C ASP A 95 19.37 4.37 6.13
N ASP A 96 20.34 4.96 6.83
CA ASP A 96 20.43 4.87 8.31
C ASP A 96 19.14 5.33 9.02
N ILE A 97 18.47 6.36 8.48
CA ILE A 97 17.22 6.88 9.05
C ILE A 97 16.06 5.92 8.74
N LYS A 98 16.06 5.33 7.55
CA LYS A 98 15.06 4.32 7.16
C LYS A 98 15.22 3.07 8.02
N ASP A 99 16.44 2.56 8.15
CA ASP A 99 16.76 1.38 8.94
C ASP A 99 16.38 1.58 10.40
N GLN A 100 16.80 2.69 11.01
CA GLN A 100 16.40 3.01 12.38
C GLN A 100 14.88 3.09 12.55
N PHE A 101 14.15 3.61 11.57
CA PHE A 101 12.69 3.67 11.60
C PHE A 101 12.07 2.27 11.52
N TYR A 102 12.51 1.43 10.57
CA TYR A 102 11.96 0.10 10.36
C TYR A 102 12.32 -0.87 11.48
N GLU A 103 13.54 -0.83 12.01
CA GLU A 103 13.94 -1.60 13.19
C GLU A 103 13.09 -1.23 14.42
N ARG A 104 12.85 0.08 14.62
CA ARG A 104 11.98 0.56 15.70
C ARG A 104 10.55 0.07 15.51
N MET A 105 10.01 0.18 14.30
CA MET A 105 8.66 -0.31 13.97
C MET A 105 8.55 -1.82 14.24
N GLN A 106 9.53 -2.61 13.79
CA GLN A 106 9.57 -4.05 14.01
C GLN A 106 9.59 -4.39 15.51
N SER A 107 10.42 -3.70 16.30
CA SER A 107 10.47 -3.88 17.75
C SER A 107 9.13 -3.61 18.44
N ILE A 108 8.37 -2.61 17.98
CA ILE A 108 7.04 -2.29 18.51
C ILE A 108 6.04 -3.41 18.17
N ILE A 109 6.08 -3.93 16.94
CA ILE A 109 5.21 -5.01 16.48
C ILE A 109 5.48 -6.29 17.27
N GLU A 110 6.75 -6.63 17.51
CA GLU A 110 7.13 -7.83 18.27
C GLU A 110 6.69 -7.78 19.73
N LYS A 111 6.66 -6.59 20.33
CA LYS A 111 6.16 -6.38 21.70
C LYS A 111 4.64 -6.39 21.80
N CYS A 112 3.91 -6.35 20.68
CA CYS A 112 2.46 -6.47 20.71
C CYS A 112 2.08 -7.92 21.04
N PRO A 113 1.19 -8.17 22.02
CA PRO A 113 0.79 -9.52 22.39
C PRO A 113 0.23 -10.28 21.19
N ARG A 114 0.93 -11.32 20.73
CA ARG A 114 0.39 -12.29 19.79
C ARG A 114 -0.52 -13.23 20.57
N LYS A 115 -1.76 -13.42 20.11
CA LYS A 115 -2.61 -14.53 20.60
C LYS A 115 -1.95 -15.86 20.20
N ASP A 116 -2.30 -16.93 20.92
CA ASP A 116 -1.84 -18.28 20.62
C ASP A 116 -1.99 -18.61 19.12
N LEU A 117 -0.95 -19.23 18.57
CA LEU A 117 -0.81 -19.56 17.15
C LEU A 117 -2.05 -20.29 16.57
N THR A 118 -2.75 -21.07 17.39
CA THR A 118 -4.00 -21.77 17.04
C THR A 118 -5.15 -20.82 16.70
N GLU A 119 -5.29 -19.70 17.40
CA GLU A 119 -6.34 -18.70 17.14
C GLU A 119 -5.99 -17.84 15.92
N ILE A 120 -4.70 -17.55 15.72
CA ILE A 120 -4.19 -16.86 14.53
C ILE A 120 -4.36 -17.74 13.28
N GLN A 121 -4.12 -19.05 13.38
CA GLN A 121 -4.33 -19.99 12.26
C GLN A 121 -5.81 -20.13 11.91
N GLN A 122 -6.70 -20.20 12.92
CA GLN A 122 -8.15 -20.21 12.69
C GLN A 122 -8.66 -18.89 12.10
N GLN A 123 -8.15 -17.75 12.58
CA GLN A 123 -8.44 -16.46 11.98
C GLN A 123 -7.89 -16.36 10.56
N ARG A 124 -6.67 -16.83 10.29
CA ARG A 124 -6.09 -16.87 8.95
C ARG A 124 -6.91 -17.75 8.01
N ASN A 125 -7.39 -18.91 8.45
CA ASN A 125 -8.25 -19.77 7.66
C ASN A 125 -9.62 -19.13 7.41
N ARG A 126 -10.20 -18.47 8.41
CA ARG A 126 -11.41 -17.64 8.24
C ARG A 126 -11.17 -16.46 7.31
N TRP A 127 -10.01 -15.81 7.37
CA TRP A 127 -9.60 -14.74 6.46
C TRP A 127 -9.41 -15.28 5.05
N VAL A 128 -8.87 -16.49 4.86
CA VAL A 128 -8.72 -17.14 3.56
C VAL A 128 -10.08 -17.49 2.95
N GLU A 129 -11.00 -18.07 3.73
CA GLU A 129 -12.38 -18.32 3.28
C GLU A 129 -13.11 -17.00 2.98
N TYR A 130 -13.02 -16.03 3.89
CA TYR A 130 -13.64 -14.72 3.75
C TYR A 130 -13.09 -13.92 2.57
N PHE A 131 -11.77 -13.92 2.33
CA PHE A 131 -11.17 -13.30 1.14
C PHE A 131 -11.49 -14.08 -0.13
N GLY A 132 -11.63 -15.40 -0.06
CA GLY A 132 -12.13 -16.22 -1.15
C GLY A 132 -13.56 -15.85 -1.55
N GLU A 133 -14.44 -15.56 -0.60
CA GLU A 133 -15.80 -15.07 -0.88
C GLU A 133 -15.83 -13.58 -1.27
N LEU A 134 -14.96 -12.75 -0.69
CA LEU A 134 -14.92 -11.30 -0.88
C LEU A 134 -14.30 -10.89 -2.22
N LEU A 135 -13.22 -11.55 -2.64
CA LEU A 135 -12.55 -11.27 -3.92
C LEU A 135 -13.35 -11.79 -5.12
N ASN A 136 -14.31 -12.68 -4.88
CA ASN A 136 -15.17 -13.27 -5.91
C ASN A 136 -16.63 -12.79 -5.83
N ARG A 137 -16.91 -11.70 -5.10
CA ARG A 137 -18.27 -11.15 -5.00
C ARG A 137 -18.55 -10.17 -6.16
N PRO A 138 -19.73 -10.24 -6.82
CA PRO A 138 -20.08 -9.32 -7.89
C PRO A 138 -20.20 -7.88 -7.39
N ALA A 139 -19.83 -6.93 -8.25
CA ALA A 139 -19.79 -5.50 -7.95
C ALA A 139 -21.17 -4.94 -7.51
N PRO A 140 -21.20 -3.97 -6.59
CA PRO A 140 -22.44 -3.33 -6.16
C PRO A 140 -23.06 -2.51 -7.31
N MET A 141 -24.39 -2.59 -7.46
CA MET A 141 -25.14 -1.98 -8.58
C MET A 141 -25.04 -0.45 -8.68
N ASN A 142 -24.65 0.26 -7.60
CA ASN A 142 -24.59 1.72 -7.60
C ASN A 142 -23.22 2.22 -7.09
N PRO A 143 -22.38 2.81 -7.96
CA PRO A 143 -21.11 3.38 -7.55
C PRO A 143 -21.30 4.70 -6.77
N PRO A 144 -20.51 4.96 -5.71
CA PRO A 144 -20.45 6.30 -5.10
C PRO A 144 -19.78 7.31 -6.04
N ASP A 145 -20.23 8.56 -5.94
CA ASP A 145 -19.80 9.71 -6.73
C ASP A 145 -18.52 10.31 -6.13
N ILE A 146 -17.43 10.32 -6.90
CA ILE A 146 -16.09 10.80 -6.52
C ILE A 146 -15.58 11.69 -7.66
N GLU A 147 -15.11 12.90 -7.32
CA GLU A 147 -14.59 13.85 -8.31
C GLU A 147 -13.24 13.37 -8.88
N ALA A 148 -13.11 13.45 -10.21
CA ALA A 148 -11.92 13.00 -10.93
C ALA A 148 -10.70 13.88 -10.62
N ALA A 149 -9.55 13.23 -10.40
CA ALA A 149 -8.27 13.92 -10.31
C ALA A 149 -7.81 14.40 -11.70
N HIS A 150 -7.48 15.68 -11.83
CA HIS A 150 -7.02 16.31 -13.07
C HIS A 150 -5.55 16.71 -12.95
N THR A 151 -4.61 15.80 -13.25
CA THR A 151 -3.24 16.17 -13.63
C THR A 151 -2.56 15.02 -14.37
N ASP A 152 -2.05 15.30 -15.57
CA ASP A 152 -1.08 14.43 -16.25
C ASP A 152 0.29 14.60 -15.59
N LEU A 153 0.93 13.48 -15.20
CA LEU A 153 2.29 13.48 -14.68
C LEU A 153 3.29 13.58 -15.85
N PRO A 154 4.37 14.36 -15.75
CA PRO A 154 5.40 14.45 -16.78
C PRO A 154 6.28 13.18 -16.73
N ILE A 155 5.79 12.10 -17.31
CA ILE A 155 6.49 10.82 -17.43
C ILE A 155 7.11 10.74 -18.83
N ASP A 156 8.39 10.38 -18.92
CA ASP A 156 9.04 10.11 -20.21
C ASP A 156 8.52 8.78 -20.80
N VAL A 157 7.88 8.88 -21.96
CA VAL A 157 7.25 7.78 -22.68
C VAL A 157 8.03 7.33 -23.90
N ASN A 158 9.26 7.84 -24.11
CA ASN A 158 10.11 7.39 -25.20
C ASN A 158 10.47 5.90 -25.05
N PRO A 159 10.74 5.19 -26.17
CA PRO A 159 11.32 3.85 -26.14
C PRO A 159 12.63 3.83 -25.32
N PRO A 160 12.76 2.93 -24.34
CA PRO A 160 14.02 2.78 -23.63
C PRO A 160 15.11 2.32 -24.61
N THR A 161 16.28 2.92 -24.48
CA THR A 161 17.46 2.58 -25.28
C THR A 161 18.01 1.21 -24.89
N THR A 162 18.68 0.55 -25.83
CA THR A 162 19.34 -0.74 -25.58
C THR A 162 20.30 -0.71 -24.39
N GLU A 163 20.99 0.42 -24.17
CA GLU A 163 21.90 0.57 -23.02
C GLU A 163 21.16 0.76 -21.70
N GLU A 164 20.03 1.49 -21.67
CA GLU A 164 19.18 1.58 -20.47
C GLU A 164 18.65 0.20 -20.07
N ILE A 165 18.17 -0.58 -21.04
CA ILE A 165 17.68 -1.94 -20.80
C ILE A 165 18.82 -2.86 -20.33
N ARG A 166 20.00 -2.78 -20.97
CA ARG A 166 21.19 -3.56 -20.55
C ARG A 166 21.70 -3.16 -19.17
N MET A 167 21.69 -1.88 -18.83
CA MET A 167 22.11 -1.40 -17.51
C MET A 167 21.15 -1.90 -16.43
N ALA A 168 19.83 -1.78 -16.64
CA ALA A 168 18.83 -2.33 -15.72
C ALA A 168 19.02 -3.85 -15.52
N ILE A 169 19.27 -4.58 -16.60
CA ILE A 169 19.51 -6.03 -16.56
C ILE A 169 20.88 -6.40 -15.94
N ARG A 170 21.93 -5.59 -16.14
CA ARG A 170 23.23 -5.79 -15.47
C ARG A 170 23.14 -5.52 -13.98
N GLN A 171 22.38 -4.51 -13.56
CA GLN A 171 22.07 -4.30 -12.14
C GLN A 171 21.32 -5.49 -11.53
N ILE A 172 20.46 -6.16 -12.31
CA ILE A 172 19.83 -7.44 -11.93
C ILE A 172 20.84 -8.61 -11.84
N LYS A 173 21.97 -8.55 -12.56
CA LYS A 173 22.96 -9.66 -12.67
C LYS A 173 24.24 -9.52 -11.85
N ASP A 174 24.68 -8.30 -11.49
CA ASP A 174 25.93 -8.06 -10.75
C ASP A 174 25.80 -8.27 -9.22
N GLY A 175 24.73 -8.91 -8.77
CA GLY A 175 24.65 -9.59 -7.48
C GLY A 175 25.46 -10.89 -7.44
N LYS A 176 26.76 -10.86 -7.75
CA LYS A 176 27.68 -11.98 -7.54
C LYS A 176 28.73 -11.67 -6.48
N ALA A 177 28.49 -12.18 -5.28
CA ALA A 177 29.45 -13.07 -4.64
C ALA A 177 28.71 -14.27 -4.03
N ASN A 178 28.68 -15.36 -4.80
CA ASN A 178 28.69 -16.78 -4.38
C ASN A 178 27.94 -17.19 -3.09
N GLN A 179 26.65 -16.95 -2.97
CA GLN A 179 25.68 -17.90 -2.38
C GLN A 179 24.28 -17.33 -2.62
N LEU A 180 23.43 -18.13 -3.28
CA LEU A 180 22.00 -17.85 -3.40
C LEU A 180 21.38 -18.10 -2.03
N ASP A 181 21.07 -17.02 -1.32
CA ASP A 181 19.99 -16.96 -0.33
C ASP A 181 19.64 -15.45 -0.22
N ASP A 182 18.40 -15.12 -0.56
CA ASP A 182 17.77 -13.79 -0.59
C ASP A 182 18.09 -12.84 -1.77
N LEU A 183 17.07 -12.70 -2.63
CA LEU A 183 16.92 -11.64 -3.62
C LEU A 183 15.49 -11.12 -3.49
N ASP A 184 15.31 -10.05 -2.72
CA ASP A 184 14.04 -9.31 -2.63
C ASP A 184 14.13 -8.01 -3.45
N PHE A 185 13.74 -8.07 -4.73
CA PHE A 185 13.35 -6.91 -5.54
C PHE A 185 12.21 -7.30 -6.49
N ALA A 186 11.24 -6.40 -6.69
CA ALA A 186 9.91 -6.67 -7.23
C ALA A 186 9.87 -7.54 -8.52
N ASP A 187 9.00 -8.55 -8.51
CA ASP A 187 8.78 -9.52 -9.60
C ASP A 187 8.20 -8.94 -10.90
N ASP A 188 7.73 -7.69 -10.88
CA ASP A 188 6.91 -7.09 -11.94
C ASP A 188 7.59 -5.89 -12.61
N THR A 189 7.66 -5.91 -13.95
CA THR A 189 8.09 -4.77 -14.79
C THR A 189 6.89 -4.18 -15.53
N ALA A 190 6.70 -2.86 -15.46
CA ALA A 190 5.65 -2.15 -16.19
C ALA A 190 6.22 -1.35 -17.37
N LEU A 191 5.60 -1.48 -18.55
CA LEU A 191 5.90 -0.67 -19.73
C LEU A 191 4.73 0.27 -20.01
N LEU A 192 5.00 1.56 -20.18
CA LEU A 192 4.00 2.59 -20.48
C LEU A 192 4.28 3.18 -21.86
N SER A 193 3.24 3.35 -22.68
CA SER A 193 3.31 4.01 -24.00
C SER A 193 1.99 4.68 -24.34
N HIS A 194 2.03 5.74 -25.14
CA HIS A 194 0.81 6.42 -25.62
C HIS A 194 0.24 5.82 -26.91
N THR A 195 1.03 5.05 -27.65
CA THR A 195 0.61 4.45 -28.92
C THR A 195 0.81 2.94 -28.91
N HIS A 196 -0.04 2.23 -29.66
CA HIS A 196 0.06 0.78 -29.86
C HIS A 196 1.41 0.39 -30.48
N GLU A 197 1.87 1.15 -31.48
CA GLU A 197 3.15 0.89 -32.15
C GLU A 197 4.33 1.00 -31.18
N GLN A 198 4.38 2.05 -30.35
CA GLN A 198 5.41 2.18 -29.32
C GLN A 198 5.35 1.03 -28.32
N MET A 199 4.15 0.64 -27.86
CA MET A 199 4.00 -0.48 -26.94
C MET A 199 4.54 -1.78 -27.56
N GLN A 200 4.18 -2.06 -28.81
CA GLN A 200 4.64 -3.26 -29.52
C GLN A 200 6.17 -3.27 -29.69
N ILE A 201 6.78 -2.13 -30.02
CA ILE A 201 8.24 -1.97 -30.12
C ILE A 201 8.90 -2.18 -28.76
N LYS A 202 8.37 -1.59 -27.68
CA LYS A 202 8.92 -1.73 -26.32
C LYS A 202 8.84 -3.18 -25.85
N THR A 203 7.70 -3.84 -26.02
CA THR A 203 7.52 -5.26 -25.66
C THR A 203 8.51 -6.15 -26.42
N ALA A 204 8.65 -5.96 -27.73
CA ALA A 204 9.59 -6.74 -28.54
C ALA A 204 11.06 -6.48 -28.16
N SER A 205 11.41 -5.21 -27.89
CA SER A 205 12.76 -4.83 -27.47
C SER A 205 13.14 -5.44 -26.13
N VAL A 206 12.27 -5.32 -25.12
CA VAL A 206 12.49 -5.89 -23.79
C VAL A 206 12.63 -7.41 -23.89
N ALA A 207 11.73 -8.09 -24.61
CA ALA A 207 11.81 -9.53 -24.81
C ALA A 207 13.14 -9.97 -25.44
N ALA A 208 13.57 -9.29 -26.50
CA ALA A 208 14.81 -9.62 -27.20
C ALA A 208 16.06 -9.41 -26.31
N VAL A 209 16.11 -8.30 -25.56
CA VAL A 209 17.25 -8.02 -24.68
C VAL A 209 17.24 -8.98 -23.48
N SER A 210 16.08 -9.26 -22.87
CA SER A 210 15.95 -10.27 -21.82
C SER A 210 16.43 -11.64 -22.30
N ALA A 211 16.01 -12.08 -23.50
CA ALA A 211 16.45 -13.36 -24.05
C ALA A 211 17.97 -13.40 -24.26
N SER A 212 18.59 -12.30 -24.72
CA SER A 212 20.04 -12.19 -24.90
C SER A 212 20.85 -12.37 -23.62
N VAL A 213 20.22 -12.17 -22.46
CA VAL A 213 20.83 -12.39 -21.14
C VAL A 213 20.30 -13.66 -20.45
N GLY A 214 19.55 -14.52 -21.15
CA GLY A 214 19.04 -15.77 -20.61
C GLY A 214 17.80 -15.63 -19.71
N ILE A 215 17.06 -14.52 -19.83
CA ILE A 215 15.79 -14.29 -19.13
C ILE A 215 14.66 -14.34 -20.16
N ASN A 216 13.59 -15.09 -19.90
CA ASN A 216 12.43 -15.17 -20.79
C ASN A 216 11.21 -14.50 -20.16
N MET A 217 10.53 -13.65 -20.93
CA MET A 217 9.26 -13.07 -20.50
C MET A 217 8.16 -14.14 -20.45
N HIS A 218 7.46 -14.25 -19.33
CA HIS A 218 6.41 -15.24 -19.15
C HIS A 218 5.07 -14.74 -19.73
N LYS A 219 4.77 -15.15 -20.95
CA LYS A 219 3.58 -14.73 -21.73
C LYS A 219 2.27 -14.75 -20.94
N GLY A 220 1.96 -15.84 -20.25
CA GLY A 220 0.71 -15.95 -19.48
C GLY A 220 0.60 -15.04 -18.25
N LYS A 221 1.74 -14.51 -17.76
CA LYS A 221 1.80 -13.58 -16.61
C LYS A 221 1.87 -12.13 -17.07
N THR A 222 2.33 -11.88 -18.30
CA THR A 222 2.35 -10.54 -18.90
C THR A 222 0.95 -10.16 -19.35
N LYS A 223 0.41 -9.09 -18.77
CA LYS A 223 -0.91 -8.52 -19.11
C LYS A 223 -0.75 -7.15 -19.75
N VAL A 224 -1.72 -6.77 -20.58
CA VAL A 224 -1.78 -5.46 -21.23
C VAL A 224 -3.00 -4.73 -20.70
N LEU A 225 -2.79 -3.58 -20.06
CA LEU A 225 -3.86 -2.68 -19.66
C LEU A 225 -3.91 -1.51 -20.65
N LYS A 226 -5.08 -1.30 -21.25
CA LYS A 226 -5.33 -0.21 -22.20
C LYS A 226 -6.10 0.89 -21.48
N PHE A 227 -5.56 2.11 -21.46
CA PHE A 227 -6.20 3.24 -20.78
C PHE A 227 -6.65 4.29 -21.80
N LYS A 228 -7.93 4.65 -21.76
CA LYS A 228 -8.55 5.72 -22.58
C LYS A 228 -8.17 5.65 -24.08
N THR A 229 -8.11 4.45 -24.65
CA THR A 229 -7.77 4.23 -26.05
C THR A 229 -8.84 3.43 -26.75
N GLU A 230 -9.22 3.86 -27.96
CA GLU A 230 -10.16 3.13 -28.82
C GLU A 230 -9.46 2.02 -29.63
N ASN A 231 -8.13 1.91 -29.51
CA ASN A 231 -7.34 0.94 -30.27
C ASN A 231 -7.47 -0.47 -29.68
N SER A 232 -8.17 -1.34 -30.40
CA SER A 232 -8.38 -2.74 -30.04
C SER A 232 -7.30 -3.69 -30.56
N ASN A 233 -6.24 -3.19 -31.20
CA ASN A 233 -5.20 -4.06 -31.75
C ASN A 233 -4.48 -4.81 -30.61
N PRO A 234 -4.23 -6.12 -30.76
CA PRO A 234 -3.52 -6.90 -29.76
C PRO A 234 -2.04 -6.51 -29.71
N ILE A 235 -1.43 -6.63 -28.54
CA ILE A 235 0.03 -6.66 -28.42
C ILE A 235 0.48 -8.11 -28.47
N THR A 236 1.52 -8.38 -29.24
CA THR A 236 2.05 -9.73 -29.42
C THR A 236 3.46 -9.88 -28.86
N LEU A 237 3.76 -11.07 -28.35
CA LEU A 237 5.08 -11.48 -27.87
C LEU A 237 5.41 -12.84 -28.50
N ASP A 238 6.47 -12.88 -29.33
CA ASP A 238 6.87 -14.05 -30.11
C ASP A 238 5.72 -14.67 -30.93
N GLY A 239 4.86 -13.82 -31.50
CA GLY A 239 3.71 -14.25 -32.31
C GLY A 239 2.47 -14.67 -31.50
N GLU A 240 2.54 -14.73 -30.18
CA GLU A 240 1.38 -14.98 -29.31
C GLU A 240 0.77 -13.66 -28.82
N THR A 241 -0.55 -13.61 -28.75
CA THR A 241 -1.27 -12.43 -28.22
C THR A 241 -1.22 -12.42 -26.71
N LEU A 242 -0.82 -11.28 -26.13
CA LEU A 242 -0.87 -11.04 -24.69
C LEU A 242 -2.31 -10.75 -24.26
N GLU A 243 -2.66 -11.13 -23.03
CA GLU A 243 -4.00 -10.90 -22.49
C GLU A 243 -4.23 -9.42 -22.19
N ASP A 244 -5.23 -8.84 -22.84
CA ASP A 244 -5.77 -7.53 -22.49
C ASP A 244 -6.64 -7.67 -21.22
N VAL A 245 -6.38 -6.84 -20.22
CA VAL A 245 -7.14 -6.79 -18.97
C VAL A 245 -7.81 -5.42 -18.81
N GLU A 246 -9.03 -5.40 -18.28
CA GLU A 246 -9.76 -4.16 -17.97
C GLU A 246 -9.31 -3.54 -16.64
N SER A 247 -8.77 -4.37 -15.74
CA SER A 247 -8.18 -3.93 -14.48
C SER A 247 -7.12 -4.91 -14.00
N PHE A 248 -6.19 -4.42 -13.19
CA PHE A 248 -5.25 -5.26 -12.47
C PHE A 248 -4.99 -4.73 -11.07
N THR A 249 -4.65 -5.63 -10.14
CA THR A 249 -4.27 -5.24 -8.77
C THR A 249 -2.76 -5.22 -8.66
N TYR A 250 -2.20 -4.03 -8.40
CA TYR A 250 -0.77 -3.84 -8.15
C TYR A 250 -0.53 -3.38 -6.72
N LEU A 251 0.28 -4.12 -5.95
CA LEU A 251 0.62 -3.78 -4.57
C LEU A 251 -0.62 -3.45 -3.71
N GLY A 252 -1.72 -4.17 -3.95
CA GLY A 252 -3.00 -3.98 -3.26
C GLY A 252 -3.85 -2.79 -3.72
N SER A 253 -3.45 -2.09 -4.78
CA SER A 253 -4.22 -1.02 -5.42
C SER A 253 -4.79 -1.48 -6.75
N ILE A 254 -6.07 -1.21 -7.01
CA ILE A 254 -6.70 -1.50 -8.30
C ILE A 254 -6.36 -0.40 -9.29
N ILE A 255 -5.83 -0.79 -10.45
CA ILE A 255 -5.61 0.08 -11.60
C ILE A 255 -6.51 -0.43 -12.71
N ASP A 256 -7.41 0.42 -13.20
CA ASP A 256 -8.38 0.09 -14.24
C ASP A 256 -8.13 0.88 -15.53
N GLU A 257 -8.82 0.49 -16.60
CA GLU A 257 -8.75 1.16 -17.92
C GLU A 257 -9.24 2.62 -17.89
N GLN A 258 -10.02 3.00 -16.87
CA GLN A 258 -10.47 4.37 -16.65
C GLN A 258 -9.40 5.22 -15.94
N GLY A 259 -8.39 4.55 -15.35
CA GLY A 259 -7.21 5.03 -14.62
C GLY A 259 -7.51 6.09 -13.57
N GLY A 260 -8.71 6.01 -13.01
CA GLY A 260 -9.07 6.69 -11.78
C GLY A 260 -8.74 5.82 -10.57
N SER A 261 -8.68 6.42 -9.39
CA SER A 261 -8.57 5.67 -8.13
C SER A 261 -9.93 5.17 -7.62
N ASP A 262 -11.00 5.45 -8.36
CA ASP A 262 -12.39 5.17 -8.01
C ASP A 262 -12.64 3.71 -7.63
N ALA A 263 -12.20 2.78 -8.48
CA ALA A 263 -12.36 1.34 -8.22
C ALA A 263 -11.59 0.92 -6.96
N ASP A 264 -10.35 1.39 -6.79
CA ASP A 264 -9.53 1.08 -5.63
C ASP A 264 -10.13 1.64 -4.33
N VAL A 265 -10.53 2.92 -4.33
CA VAL A 265 -11.15 3.59 -3.20
C VAL A 265 -12.46 2.90 -2.82
N LYS A 266 -13.31 2.57 -3.80
CA LYS A 266 -14.55 1.82 -3.58
C LYS A 266 -14.27 0.45 -2.97
N ALA A 267 -13.29 -0.29 -3.49
CA ALA A 267 -12.90 -1.59 -2.96
C ALA A 267 -12.39 -1.49 -1.51
N ARG A 268 -11.52 -0.52 -1.20
CA ARG A 268 -10.98 -0.29 0.16
C ARG A 268 -12.06 0.12 1.15
N ILE A 269 -12.98 1.01 0.75
CA ILE A 269 -14.14 1.38 1.58
C ILE A 269 -15.05 0.18 1.82
N GLY A 270 -15.30 -0.66 0.80
CA GLY A 270 -16.08 -1.89 0.91
C GLY A 270 -15.47 -2.87 1.92
N LYS A 271 -14.16 -3.13 1.81
CA LYS A 271 -13.39 -3.96 2.74
C LYS A 271 -13.49 -3.46 4.18
N ALA A 272 -13.28 -2.15 4.38
CA ALA A 272 -13.38 -1.53 5.70
C ALA A 272 -14.80 -1.62 6.28
N ARG A 273 -15.83 -1.28 5.49
CA ARG A 273 -17.24 -1.36 5.91
C ARG A 273 -17.64 -2.76 6.32
N ALA A 274 -17.25 -3.77 5.55
CA ALA A 274 -17.56 -5.17 5.84
C ALA A 274 -16.89 -5.64 7.15
N ALA A 275 -15.61 -5.32 7.36
CA ALA A 275 -14.93 -5.59 8.63
C ALA A 275 -15.63 -4.91 9.83
N PHE A 276 -16.06 -3.66 9.67
CA PHE A 276 -16.81 -2.94 10.71
C PHE A 276 -18.22 -3.48 10.98
N LEU A 277 -18.91 -4.01 9.96
CA LEU A 277 -20.22 -4.63 10.12
C LEU A 277 -20.12 -5.97 10.86
N GLN A 278 -19.06 -6.74 10.62
CA GLN A 278 -18.80 -7.99 11.34
C GLN A 278 -18.49 -7.75 12.82
N LEU A 279 -17.83 -6.63 13.15
CA LEU A 279 -17.61 -6.20 14.55
C LEU A 279 -18.89 -5.76 15.28
N LYS A 280 -19.99 -5.49 14.56
CA LYS A 280 -21.29 -5.12 15.16
C LYS A 280 -22.16 -6.33 15.49
N ASN A 281 -21.89 -7.48 14.89
CA ASN A 281 -22.63 -8.73 15.14
C ASN A 281 -21.91 -9.62 16.17
N ILE A 282 -21.03 -9.01 16.98
CA ILE A 282 -20.30 -9.60 18.11
C ILE A 282 -20.58 -8.76 19.36
#